data_AF-A0A1F6Y4P3-F1
#
_entry.id   AF-A0A1F6Y4P3-F1
#
_cell.length_a   1.000
_cell.length_b   1.000
_cell.length_c   1.000
_cell.angle_alpha   90.00
_cell.angle_beta   90.00
_cell.angle_gamma   90.00
#
_symmetry.space_group_name_H-M   'P 1'
#
loop_
_entity.id
_entity.type
_entity.pdbx_description
1 polymer ?
#
loop_
_entity_poly.entity_id
_entity_poly.type
_entity_poly.pdbx_seq_one_letter_code
_entity_poly.pdbx_strand_id
1 'polypeptide(L)'
;MPRSGKNIDFSAVGTDNPTWTVPNEGYNNIIYGSLTLDSGMTVAGSNGRVFQGRGAFTLTNAGVTYARAITVQMVGGTLTLLDAYDSASTIIFSNGTFDANDFNVTGSGISISGSATKVVTMGSGTWTATSVSTAWGWSTSGTTLNEETSTIVISNTTATAKTFAGAGETYNNLTITGDNVTITGNNTFNVMALNNPDLTTGVIIGTGSTQTITNLTTTAAATDVVVLSGVAGGGTETLTSSTSQICVDYLTITNLTAAGTAAWYAGANSTDGTGNGGWLFEACPSGDPNSASRQSGVPNEKVRGGFKVRGGVKFR
;
A
#
# COMPACT_ATOMS: atom_id res chain seq x y z
N MET A 1 -3.22 -20.32 27.76
CA MET A 1 -3.41 -20.32 26.28
C MET A 1 -3.00 -21.68 25.74
N PRO A 2 -3.82 -22.32 24.90
CA PRO A 2 -3.47 -23.59 24.28
C PRO A 2 -2.24 -23.46 23.36
N ARG A 3 -1.48 -24.54 23.23
CA ARG A 3 -0.27 -24.61 22.41
C ARG A 3 -0.50 -25.59 21.26
N SER A 4 -0.25 -25.14 20.05
CA SER A 4 -0.33 -25.99 18.85
C SER A 4 0.87 -26.93 18.73
N GLY A 5 2.03 -26.53 19.23
CA GLY A 5 3.26 -27.32 19.15
C GLY A 5 4.50 -26.46 18.89
N LYS A 6 5.61 -27.13 18.59
CA LYS A 6 6.87 -26.50 18.18
C LYS A 6 7.25 -27.02 16.79
N ASN A 7 7.66 -26.14 15.88
CA ASN A 7 8.09 -26.49 14.51
C ASN A 7 7.10 -27.45 13.82
N ILE A 8 5.93 -26.93 13.47
CA ILE A 8 4.83 -27.72 12.90
C ILE A 8 5.01 -27.82 11.39
N ASP A 9 4.99 -29.03 10.85
CA ASP A 9 5.22 -29.30 9.44
C ASP A 9 4.09 -30.18 8.88
N PHE A 10 3.36 -29.64 7.91
CA PHE A 10 2.30 -30.32 7.18
C PHE A 10 2.67 -30.66 5.73
N SER A 11 3.93 -30.50 5.32
CA SER A 11 4.37 -30.78 3.94
C SER A 11 4.12 -32.23 3.46
N ALA A 12 3.86 -33.16 4.38
CA ALA A 12 3.61 -34.57 4.10
C ALA A 12 2.12 -34.95 3.98
N VAL A 13 1.18 -34.01 4.00
CA VAL A 13 -0.28 -34.32 3.95
C VAL A 13 -0.80 -34.70 2.55
N GLY A 14 -0.01 -34.48 1.49
CA GLY A 14 -0.35 -34.90 0.13
C GLY A 14 -1.72 -34.38 -0.34
N THR A 15 -2.55 -35.27 -0.88
CA THR A 15 -3.90 -34.92 -1.39
C THR A 15 -5.00 -34.99 -0.35
N ASP A 16 -4.67 -35.22 0.93
CA ASP A 16 -5.67 -35.44 1.97
C ASP A 16 -6.42 -34.16 2.36
N ASN A 17 -5.91 -32.99 1.93
CA ASN A 17 -6.50 -31.66 2.12
C ASN A 17 -7.04 -31.44 3.56
N PRO A 18 -6.23 -31.69 4.61
CA PRO A 18 -6.74 -31.70 5.97
C PRO A 18 -7.18 -30.29 6.43
N THR A 19 -8.20 -30.27 7.28
CA THR A 19 -8.61 -29.05 7.97
C THR A 19 -7.93 -28.96 9.33
N TRP A 20 -7.11 -27.94 9.54
CA TRP A 20 -6.53 -27.62 10.84
C TRP A 20 -7.44 -26.67 11.62
N THR A 21 -8.32 -27.25 12.43
CA THR A 21 -9.18 -26.53 13.38
C THR A 21 -8.62 -26.62 14.79
N VAL A 22 -8.62 -25.50 15.53
CA VAL A 22 -8.36 -25.55 16.99
C VAL A 22 -9.69 -25.48 17.75
N PRO A 23 -10.08 -26.54 18.51
CA PRO A 23 -11.45 -26.70 19.02
C PRO A 23 -11.94 -25.70 20.08
N ASN A 24 -11.09 -24.81 20.60
CA ASN A 24 -11.44 -23.92 21.71
C ASN A 24 -11.46 -22.46 21.26
N GLU A 25 -12.65 -21.96 20.90
CA GLU A 25 -12.93 -20.69 20.21
C GLU A 25 -12.69 -19.41 21.05
N GLY A 26 -12.29 -19.54 22.31
CA GLY A 26 -12.07 -18.40 23.22
C GLY A 26 -10.61 -17.92 23.33
N TYR A 27 -9.63 -18.62 22.76
CA TYR A 27 -8.20 -18.33 22.98
C TYR A 27 -7.36 -18.48 21.71
N ASN A 28 -6.45 -17.52 21.49
CA ASN A 28 -5.43 -17.64 20.47
C ASN A 28 -4.51 -18.86 20.75
N ASN A 29 -4.00 -19.47 19.68
CA ASN A 29 -3.16 -20.67 19.76
C ASN A 29 -1.70 -20.33 19.51
N ILE A 30 -0.84 -20.83 20.38
CA ILE A 30 0.59 -20.51 20.33
C ILE A 30 1.34 -21.58 19.54
N ILE A 31 2.10 -21.13 18.55
CA ILE A 31 3.08 -21.90 17.78
C ILE A 31 4.46 -21.49 18.29
N TYR A 32 5.24 -22.45 18.77
CA TYR A 32 6.63 -22.22 19.12
C TYR A 32 7.53 -22.54 17.92
N GLY A 33 7.96 -21.53 17.18
CA GLY A 33 8.87 -21.72 16.05
C GLY A 33 8.21 -21.88 14.69
N SER A 34 8.80 -22.68 13.80
CA SER A 34 8.42 -22.68 12.38
C SER A 34 7.04 -23.30 12.13
N LEU A 35 6.38 -22.85 11.06
CA LEU A 35 5.17 -23.47 10.51
C LEU A 35 5.34 -23.67 9.01
N THR A 36 5.14 -24.90 8.55
CA THR A 36 5.05 -25.23 7.13
C THR A 36 3.67 -25.78 6.83
N LEU A 37 2.87 -25.02 6.08
CA LEU A 37 1.58 -25.47 5.55
C LEU A 37 1.75 -26.17 4.20
N ASP A 38 0.71 -26.89 3.81
CA ASP A 38 0.55 -27.45 2.47
C ASP A 38 -0.64 -26.77 1.76
N SER A 39 -0.53 -26.61 0.43
CA SER A 39 -1.50 -25.87 -0.38
C SER A 39 -2.91 -26.47 -0.42
N GLY A 40 -3.06 -27.77 -0.14
CA GLY A 40 -4.35 -28.44 -0.09
C GLY A 40 -5.11 -28.20 1.22
N MET A 41 -4.47 -27.61 2.23
CA MET A 41 -5.03 -27.50 3.57
C MET A 41 -6.03 -26.36 3.73
N THR A 42 -6.90 -26.53 4.73
CA THR A 42 -7.73 -25.43 5.25
C THR A 42 -7.32 -25.10 6.69
N VAL A 43 -6.99 -23.85 6.97
CA VAL A 43 -6.80 -23.35 8.34
C VAL A 43 -8.10 -22.70 8.82
N ALA A 44 -8.82 -23.43 9.69
CA ALA A 44 -10.15 -23.02 10.16
C ALA A 44 -10.15 -22.55 11.62
N GLY A 45 -11.32 -22.04 12.03
CA GLY A 45 -11.62 -21.56 13.38
C GLY A 45 -11.48 -20.04 13.55
N SER A 46 -12.02 -19.53 14.66
CA SER A 46 -12.11 -18.11 15.00
C SER A 46 -10.93 -17.60 15.86
N ASN A 47 -9.83 -18.36 15.96
CA ASN A 47 -8.69 -18.06 16.83
C ASN A 47 -7.45 -17.59 16.04
N GLY A 48 -6.76 -16.56 16.55
CA GLY A 48 -5.48 -16.14 15.98
C GLY A 48 -4.39 -17.18 16.18
N ARG A 49 -3.38 -17.17 15.29
CA ARG A 49 -2.17 -17.99 15.42
C ARG A 49 -1.02 -17.12 15.93
N VAL A 50 -0.57 -17.36 17.15
CA VAL A 50 0.47 -16.56 17.79
C VAL A 50 1.80 -17.26 17.62
N PHE A 51 2.74 -16.62 16.95
CA PHE A 51 4.11 -17.08 16.87
C PHE A 51 4.89 -16.59 18.09
N GLN A 52 5.49 -17.53 18.81
CA GLN A 52 6.41 -17.25 19.91
C GLN A 52 7.72 -18.03 19.72
N GLY A 53 8.82 -17.49 20.26
CA GLY A 53 10.13 -18.12 20.16
C GLY A 53 11.25 -17.11 20.29
N ARG A 54 12.46 -17.61 20.59
CA ARG A 54 13.69 -16.80 20.74
C ARG A 54 14.75 -17.09 19.67
N GLY A 55 14.43 -17.94 18.70
CA GLY A 55 15.33 -18.31 17.59
C GLY A 55 14.88 -17.68 16.28
N ALA A 56 15.56 -18.06 15.20
CA ALA A 56 15.11 -17.79 13.84
C ALA A 56 14.19 -18.92 13.38
N PHE A 57 13.01 -18.54 12.89
CA PHE A 57 11.97 -19.47 12.46
C PHE A 57 11.31 -18.97 11.19
N THR A 58 10.56 -19.87 10.56
CA THR A 58 10.02 -19.66 9.22
C THR A 58 8.53 -19.92 9.15
N LEU A 59 7.86 -19.26 8.21
CA LEU A 59 6.47 -19.54 7.83
C LEU A 59 6.40 -19.81 6.33
N THR A 60 5.92 -21.00 5.98
CA THR A 60 5.43 -21.34 4.64
C THR A 60 3.91 -21.37 4.72
N ASN A 61 3.25 -20.39 4.11
CA ASN A 61 1.81 -20.20 4.06
C ASN A 61 1.14 -21.11 3.02
N ALA A 62 1.86 -21.50 1.97
CA ALA A 62 1.43 -22.38 0.88
C ALA A 62 0.14 -21.92 0.18
N GLY A 63 -0.11 -20.62 0.11
CA GLY A 63 -1.33 -20.05 -0.50
C GLY A 63 -2.60 -20.25 0.33
N VAL A 64 -2.49 -20.70 1.58
CA VAL A 64 -3.64 -20.85 2.48
C VAL A 64 -4.05 -19.49 3.03
N THR A 65 -5.33 -19.13 2.89
CA THR A 65 -5.88 -17.91 3.51
C THR A 65 -6.28 -18.16 4.95
N TYR A 66 -5.81 -17.31 5.86
CA TYR A 66 -6.16 -17.37 7.26
C TYR A 66 -7.46 -16.60 7.52
N ALA A 67 -8.49 -17.27 8.03
CA ALA A 67 -9.71 -16.60 8.54
C ALA A 67 -9.37 -15.60 9.67
N ARG A 68 -8.33 -15.92 10.43
CA ARG A 68 -7.79 -15.11 11.53
C ARG A 68 -6.29 -15.00 11.43
N ALA A 69 -5.80 -13.76 11.41
CA ALA A 69 -4.42 -13.45 11.11
C ALA A 69 -3.44 -13.95 12.18
N ILE A 70 -2.17 -13.95 11.80
CA ILE A 70 -1.08 -14.23 12.73
C ILE A 70 -0.86 -13.06 13.70
N THR A 71 -0.32 -13.40 14.86
CA THR A 71 0.24 -12.45 15.82
C THR A 71 1.69 -12.81 16.07
N VAL A 72 2.62 -11.86 15.86
CA VAL A 72 4.05 -12.07 16.12
C VAL A 72 4.39 -11.59 17.52
N GLN A 73 4.79 -12.53 18.38
CA GLN A 73 5.19 -12.34 19.78
C GLN A 73 6.51 -13.08 20.06
N MET A 74 7.55 -12.73 19.30
CA MET A 74 8.82 -13.45 19.28
C MET A 74 9.93 -12.65 19.93
N VAL A 75 9.85 -12.40 21.25
CA VAL A 75 10.87 -11.63 21.99
C VAL A 75 12.30 -12.17 21.71
N GLY A 76 13.09 -11.37 20.98
CA GLY A 76 14.45 -11.71 20.56
C GLY A 76 14.56 -12.77 19.46
N GLY A 77 13.44 -13.29 18.95
CA GLY A 77 13.35 -14.20 17.82
C GLY A 77 12.90 -13.51 16.53
N THR A 78 12.97 -14.26 15.43
CA THR A 78 12.59 -13.81 14.09
C THR A 78 11.62 -14.80 13.46
N LEU A 79 10.57 -14.30 12.81
CA LEU A 79 9.75 -15.04 11.86
C LEU A 79 10.03 -14.54 10.45
N THR A 80 10.51 -15.42 9.58
CA THR A 80 10.80 -15.11 8.17
C THR A 80 9.80 -15.82 7.26
N LEU A 81 9.18 -15.11 6.32
CA LEU A 81 8.33 -15.73 5.31
C LEU A 81 9.17 -16.50 4.26
N LEU A 82 8.64 -17.63 3.80
CA LEU A 82 9.18 -18.41 2.69
C LEU A 82 8.30 -18.36 1.43
N ASP A 83 7.14 -17.72 1.53
CA ASP A 83 6.18 -17.47 0.46
C ASP A 83 5.22 -16.34 0.85
N ALA A 84 4.26 -16.01 -0.03
CA ALA A 84 3.28 -14.96 0.22
C ALA A 84 2.29 -15.34 1.35
N TYR A 85 2.04 -14.38 2.24
CA TYR A 85 1.09 -14.52 3.34
C TYR A 85 -0.24 -13.85 3.02
N ASP A 86 -1.36 -14.50 3.34
CA ASP A 86 -2.71 -13.96 3.14
C ASP A 86 -3.64 -14.22 4.33
N SER A 87 -4.34 -13.18 4.77
CA SER A 87 -5.36 -13.26 5.80
C SER A 87 -6.52 -12.30 5.58
N ALA A 88 -7.72 -12.76 5.91
CA ALA A 88 -8.94 -11.95 5.98
C ALA A 88 -9.05 -11.11 7.28
N SER A 89 -8.01 -11.06 8.10
CA SER A 89 -8.00 -10.39 9.41
C SER A 89 -6.76 -9.50 9.59
N THR A 90 -6.74 -8.70 10.66
CA THR A 90 -5.62 -7.80 10.97
C THR A 90 -4.40 -8.56 11.48
N ILE A 91 -3.27 -8.41 10.78
CA ILE A 91 -1.98 -8.94 11.22
C ILE A 91 -1.45 -8.09 12.37
N ILE A 92 -0.97 -8.74 13.44
CA ILE A 92 -0.54 -8.04 14.66
C ILE A 92 0.94 -8.31 14.93
N PHE A 93 1.73 -7.25 15.04
CA PHE A 93 3.14 -7.31 15.47
C PHE A 93 3.26 -6.72 16.88
N SER A 94 3.53 -7.58 17.87
CA SER A 94 3.60 -7.17 19.27
C SER A 94 5.02 -7.08 19.82
N ASN A 95 5.93 -7.97 19.40
CA ASN A 95 7.36 -7.96 19.76
C ASN A 95 8.15 -8.93 18.87
N GLY A 96 9.46 -8.74 18.81
CA GLY A 96 10.36 -9.56 17.98
C GLY A 96 10.53 -9.05 16.56
N THR A 97 11.18 -9.85 15.72
CA THR A 97 11.40 -9.52 14.31
C THR A 97 10.44 -10.29 13.42
N PHE A 98 9.79 -9.59 12.50
CA PHE A 98 9.14 -10.18 11.34
C PHE A 98 9.88 -9.74 10.08
N ASP A 99 10.14 -10.70 9.20
CA ASP A 99 10.82 -10.49 7.93
C ASP A 99 9.96 -11.07 6.80
N ALA A 100 9.44 -10.21 5.95
CA ALA A 100 8.64 -10.62 4.79
C ALA A 100 9.48 -11.28 3.70
N ASN A 101 10.81 -11.13 3.72
CA ASN A 101 11.73 -11.80 2.78
C ASN A 101 11.27 -11.63 1.32
N ASP A 102 10.95 -10.38 0.96
CA ASP A 102 10.47 -9.95 -0.36
C ASP A 102 9.10 -10.47 -0.81
N PHE A 103 8.40 -11.23 0.01
CA PHE A 103 7.07 -11.75 -0.31
C PHE A 103 5.94 -10.75 -0.03
N ASN A 104 4.84 -10.93 -0.76
CA ASN A 104 3.61 -10.17 -0.55
C ASN A 104 2.96 -10.56 0.80
N VAL A 105 2.35 -9.57 1.44
CA VAL A 105 1.64 -9.73 2.71
C VAL A 105 0.26 -9.10 2.57
N THR A 106 -0.79 -9.90 2.70
CA THR A 106 -2.17 -9.42 2.66
C THR A 106 -2.85 -9.62 4.01
N GLY A 107 -3.50 -8.57 4.50
CA GLY A 107 -4.29 -8.58 5.72
C GLY A 107 -5.54 -7.73 5.56
N SER A 108 -6.51 -7.87 6.46
CA SER A 108 -7.59 -6.88 6.56
C SER A 108 -7.02 -5.54 7.02
N GLY A 109 -6.09 -5.58 7.96
CA GLY A 109 -5.23 -4.45 8.29
C GLY A 109 -3.89 -4.91 8.81
N ILE A 110 -2.99 -3.97 9.02
CA ILE A 110 -1.67 -4.20 9.58
C ILE A 110 -1.55 -3.38 10.87
N SER A 111 -1.31 -4.05 12.00
CA SER A 111 -1.18 -3.41 13.31
C SER A 111 0.21 -3.64 13.89
N ILE A 112 0.98 -2.56 13.95
CA ILE A 112 2.32 -2.48 14.52
C ILE A 112 2.22 -1.57 15.74
N SER A 113 1.69 -2.10 16.84
CA SER A 113 1.28 -1.32 18.01
C SER A 113 2.00 -1.72 19.31
N GLY A 114 1.89 -0.87 20.33
CA GLY A 114 2.48 -1.07 21.65
C GLY A 114 3.95 -0.64 21.76
N SER A 115 4.47 -0.61 22.98
CA SER A 115 5.79 -0.07 23.32
C SER A 115 6.95 -1.07 23.32
N ALA A 116 6.66 -2.36 23.09
CA ALA A 116 7.68 -3.39 23.08
C ALA A 116 8.53 -3.34 21.81
N THR A 117 9.81 -3.70 21.97
CA THR A 117 10.79 -3.78 20.87
C THR A 117 10.33 -4.76 19.79
N LYS A 118 10.18 -4.26 18.57
CA LYS A 118 9.86 -5.04 17.39
C LYS A 118 10.51 -4.46 16.14
N VAL A 119 10.84 -5.35 15.21
CA VAL A 119 11.39 -5.02 13.88
C VAL A 119 10.46 -5.62 12.83
N VAL A 120 10.07 -4.81 11.85
CA VAL A 120 9.31 -5.28 10.68
C VAL A 120 10.13 -4.95 9.44
N THR A 121 10.67 -5.98 8.80
CA THR A 121 11.34 -5.86 7.50
C THR A 121 10.35 -6.19 6.40
N MET A 122 10.06 -5.21 5.53
CA MET A 122 9.02 -5.32 4.53
C MET A 122 9.47 -5.98 3.22
N GLY A 123 10.77 -5.93 2.92
CA GLY A 123 11.34 -6.43 1.67
C GLY A 123 10.86 -5.66 0.44
N SER A 124 10.86 -6.29 -0.74
CA SER A 124 10.35 -5.69 -1.99
C SER A 124 8.87 -5.98 -2.29
N GLY A 125 8.20 -6.77 -1.45
CA GLY A 125 6.83 -7.22 -1.69
C GLY A 125 5.76 -6.13 -1.51
N THR A 126 4.55 -6.46 -1.95
CA THR A 126 3.35 -5.63 -1.74
C THR A 126 2.64 -6.02 -0.45
N TRP A 127 2.40 -5.01 0.40
CA TRP A 127 1.66 -5.13 1.65
C TRP A 127 0.25 -4.55 1.49
N THR A 128 -0.77 -5.40 1.42
CA THR A 128 -2.15 -4.99 1.12
C THR A 128 -3.03 -5.03 2.36
N ALA A 129 -3.71 -3.91 2.65
CA ALA A 129 -4.74 -3.78 3.67
C ALA A 129 -6.13 -3.59 3.04
N THR A 130 -7.07 -4.48 3.38
CA THR A 130 -8.37 -4.62 2.70
C THR A 130 -9.60 -4.19 3.53
N SER A 131 -9.43 -3.82 4.80
CA SER A 131 -10.55 -3.44 5.68
C SER A 131 -10.82 -1.94 5.71
N VAL A 132 -11.94 -1.60 6.35
CA VAL A 132 -12.28 -0.25 6.79
C VAL A 132 -11.59 0.09 8.13
N SER A 133 -11.82 1.29 8.67
CA SER A 133 -11.22 1.77 9.93
C SER A 133 -9.69 1.85 9.83
N THR A 134 -8.93 1.33 10.77
CA THR A 134 -7.46 1.40 10.73
C THR A 134 -6.89 0.29 9.83
N ALA A 135 -6.69 0.61 8.56
CA ALA A 135 -6.11 -0.31 7.58
C ALA A 135 -4.60 -0.49 7.80
N TRP A 136 -3.91 0.61 8.16
CA TRP A 136 -2.51 0.59 8.58
C TRP A 136 -2.38 1.33 9.90
N GLY A 137 -1.87 0.67 10.94
CA GLY A 137 -1.73 1.24 12.28
C GLY A 137 -0.34 1.06 12.84
N TRP A 138 0.39 2.15 13.00
CA TRP A 138 1.71 2.20 13.66
C TRP A 138 1.63 2.91 15.01
N SER A 139 2.48 2.49 15.96
CA SER A 139 2.71 3.22 17.22
C SER A 139 4.19 3.57 17.42
N THR A 140 4.42 4.79 17.91
CA THR A 140 5.68 5.57 17.87
C THR A 140 6.83 5.09 18.76
N SER A 141 6.69 4.00 19.53
CA SER A 141 7.74 3.60 20.49
C SER A 141 8.15 2.14 20.36
N GLY A 142 9.46 1.89 20.39
CA GLY A 142 10.04 0.55 20.40
C GLY A 142 9.89 -0.20 19.07
N THR A 143 9.78 0.50 17.95
CA THR A 143 9.54 -0.13 16.65
C THR A 143 10.60 0.31 15.64
N THR A 144 11.14 -0.62 14.87
CA THR A 144 11.97 -0.33 13.69
C THR A 144 11.25 -0.85 12.46
N LEU A 145 10.96 0.02 11.50
CA LEU A 145 10.50 -0.36 10.17
C LEU A 145 11.71 -0.38 9.25
N ASN A 146 11.92 -1.48 8.54
CA ASN A 146 12.79 -1.49 7.37
C ASN A 146 11.86 -1.60 6.16
N GLU A 147 11.58 -0.46 5.53
CA GLU A 147 10.65 -0.33 4.42
C GLU A 147 11.19 -0.92 3.12
N GLU A 148 12.52 -0.98 2.97
CA GLU A 148 13.23 -1.48 1.78
C GLU A 148 12.63 -0.89 0.49
N THR A 149 12.31 -1.73 -0.51
CA THR A 149 11.64 -1.28 -1.74
C THR A 149 10.16 -1.68 -1.78
N SER A 150 9.53 -1.85 -0.63
CA SER A 150 8.15 -2.34 -0.53
C SER A 150 7.11 -1.36 -1.08
N THR A 151 5.89 -1.86 -1.31
CA THR A 151 4.72 -1.04 -1.61
C THR A 151 3.58 -1.36 -0.66
N ILE A 152 3.01 -0.36 0.01
CA ILE A 152 1.77 -0.51 0.79
C ILE A 152 0.58 -0.20 -0.10
N VAL A 153 -0.48 -0.99 -0.01
CA VAL A 153 -1.74 -0.80 -0.74
C VAL A 153 -2.91 -0.72 0.25
N ILE A 154 -3.65 0.40 0.23
CA ILE A 154 -4.95 0.52 0.91
C ILE A 154 -6.04 0.36 -0.15
N SER A 155 -6.70 -0.81 -0.17
CA SER A 155 -7.41 -1.25 -1.38
C SER A 155 -8.94 -1.16 -1.36
N ASN A 156 -9.54 -1.01 -0.18
CA ASN A 156 -10.99 -1.11 -0.06
C ASN A 156 -11.69 0.14 -0.65
N THR A 157 -12.62 -0.06 -1.58
CA THR A 157 -13.25 1.06 -2.33
C THR A 157 -14.55 1.55 -1.70
N THR A 158 -14.98 0.98 -0.57
CA THR A 158 -16.19 1.44 0.11
C THR A 158 -15.97 2.81 0.73
N ALA A 159 -17.00 3.68 0.71
CA ALA A 159 -16.98 5.02 1.29
C ALA A 159 -16.82 5.05 2.83
N THR A 160 -16.82 3.90 3.49
CA THR A 160 -16.53 3.81 4.93
C THR A 160 -15.09 4.24 5.21
N ALA A 161 -14.90 5.13 6.17
CA ALA A 161 -13.59 5.71 6.47
C ALA A 161 -12.51 4.66 6.71
N LYS A 162 -11.31 4.99 6.21
CA LYS A 162 -10.08 4.23 6.34
C LYS A 162 -8.96 5.13 6.83
N THR A 163 -8.04 4.57 7.59
CA THR A 163 -6.92 5.31 8.14
C THR A 163 -5.62 4.59 7.86
N PHE A 164 -4.68 5.32 7.25
CA PHE A 164 -3.26 5.03 7.30
C PHE A 164 -2.67 5.86 8.45
N ALA A 165 -2.43 5.22 9.60
CA ALA A 165 -1.79 5.83 10.75
C ALA A 165 -0.30 5.47 10.75
N GLY A 166 0.50 6.26 10.03
CA GLY A 166 1.91 5.96 9.79
C GLY A 166 2.85 6.44 10.91
N ALA A 167 2.36 7.35 11.76
CA ALA A 167 3.02 7.82 12.98
C ALA A 167 4.47 8.35 12.82
N GLY A 168 4.79 8.89 11.63
CA GLY A 168 6.02 9.66 11.42
C GLY A 168 7.17 8.88 10.79
N GLU A 169 6.93 7.65 10.35
CA GLU A 169 7.97 6.79 9.76
C GLU A 169 8.26 7.12 8.29
N THR A 170 9.36 6.55 7.80
CA THR A 170 9.66 6.48 6.37
C THR A 170 9.13 5.16 5.81
N TYR A 171 8.43 5.27 4.69
CA TYR A 171 7.93 4.16 3.89
C TYR A 171 8.46 4.33 2.46
N ASN A 172 8.58 3.24 1.71
CA ASN A 172 8.98 3.36 0.31
C ASN A 172 7.81 3.84 -0.55
N ASN A 173 6.91 2.96 -0.99
CA ASN A 173 5.77 3.37 -1.81
C ASN A 173 4.45 3.19 -1.05
N LEU A 174 3.53 4.15 -1.23
CA LEU A 174 2.13 4.03 -0.82
C LEU A 174 1.25 4.16 -2.05
N THR A 175 0.43 3.14 -2.31
CA THR A 175 -0.61 3.12 -3.34
C THR A 175 -1.98 3.08 -2.69
N ILE A 176 -2.87 3.99 -3.10
CA ILE A 176 -4.23 4.06 -2.60
C ILE A 176 -5.18 3.78 -3.76
N THR A 177 -5.83 2.62 -3.73
CA THR A 177 -6.95 2.32 -4.64
C THR A 177 -8.30 2.43 -3.94
N GLY A 178 -8.30 2.64 -2.62
CA GLY A 178 -9.50 2.76 -1.80
C GLY A 178 -10.11 4.17 -1.74
N ASP A 179 -11.34 4.24 -1.23
CA ASP A 179 -12.07 5.51 -0.97
C ASP A 179 -11.99 5.92 0.51
N ASN A 180 -12.18 7.20 0.78
CA ASN A 180 -12.22 7.79 2.13
C ASN A 180 -11.01 7.38 2.99
N VAL A 181 -9.80 7.50 2.42
CA VAL A 181 -8.55 7.12 3.06
C VAL A 181 -7.89 8.34 3.69
N THR A 182 -7.86 8.40 5.01
CA THR A 182 -7.17 9.43 5.79
C THR A 182 -5.75 9.00 6.14
N ILE A 183 -4.75 9.78 5.74
CA ILE A 183 -3.34 9.57 6.09
C ILE A 183 -3.01 10.47 7.29
N THR A 184 -2.55 9.88 8.39
CA THR A 184 -2.20 10.60 9.62
C THR A 184 -0.75 10.38 10.02
N GLY A 185 -0.19 11.34 10.77
CA GLY A 185 1.22 11.37 11.13
C GLY A 185 2.07 12.03 10.05
N ASN A 186 3.31 12.39 10.40
CA ASN A 186 4.21 13.10 9.52
C ASN A 186 5.13 12.14 8.76
N ASN A 187 4.59 11.44 7.76
CA ASN A 187 5.30 10.33 7.14
C ASN A 187 6.14 10.78 5.94
N THR A 188 7.12 9.96 5.57
CA THR A 188 7.90 10.13 4.34
C THR A 188 7.61 8.97 3.40
N PHE A 189 7.38 9.28 2.11
CA PHE A 189 7.21 8.31 1.04
C PHE A 189 8.17 8.62 -0.12
N ASN A 190 8.71 7.59 -0.76
CA ASN A 190 9.31 7.74 -2.08
C ASN A 190 8.22 8.11 -3.10
N VAL A 191 7.21 7.24 -3.27
CA VAL A 191 6.07 7.50 -4.16
C VAL A 191 4.76 7.43 -3.39
N MET A 192 3.93 8.45 -3.54
CA MET A 192 2.51 8.41 -3.19
C MET A 192 1.68 8.30 -4.48
N ALA A 193 1.02 7.16 -4.67
CA ALA A 193 0.19 6.88 -5.84
C ALA A 193 -1.30 6.89 -5.46
N LEU A 194 -2.05 7.85 -6.02
CA LEU A 194 -3.49 7.99 -5.84
C LEU A 194 -4.20 7.30 -7.01
N ASN A 195 -4.38 5.99 -6.90
CA ASN A 195 -4.94 5.14 -7.96
C ASN A 195 -6.42 4.84 -7.69
N ASN A 196 -7.16 5.86 -7.28
CA ASN A 196 -8.56 5.80 -6.88
C ASN A 196 -9.43 6.84 -7.63
N PRO A 197 -9.34 6.92 -8.96
CA PRO A 197 -10.16 7.85 -9.73
C PRO A 197 -11.66 7.54 -9.55
N ASP A 198 -12.50 8.58 -9.65
CA ASP A 198 -13.96 8.55 -9.51
C ASP A 198 -14.51 8.08 -8.16
N LEU A 199 -13.65 7.94 -7.14
CA LEU A 199 -14.11 7.70 -5.78
C LEU A 199 -14.48 9.02 -5.09
N THR A 200 -15.68 9.07 -4.53
CA THR A 200 -16.35 10.29 -4.06
C THR A 200 -15.55 11.07 -3.02
N THR A 201 -14.88 10.38 -2.09
CA THR A 201 -14.16 11.03 -0.99
C THR A 201 -12.66 11.10 -1.28
N GLY A 202 -12.13 10.08 -1.94
CA GLY A 202 -10.72 9.96 -2.32
C GLY A 202 -9.78 9.88 -1.12
N VAL A 203 -8.74 10.71 -1.14
CA VAL A 203 -7.66 10.72 -0.15
C VAL A 203 -7.69 12.00 0.68
N ILE A 204 -7.49 11.85 1.99
CA ILE A 204 -7.51 12.94 2.96
C ILE A 204 -6.16 12.94 3.70
N ILE A 205 -5.47 14.09 3.71
CA ILE A 205 -4.36 14.34 4.63
C ILE A 205 -4.98 14.76 5.96
N GLY A 206 -4.73 13.97 7.00
CA GLY A 206 -5.30 14.14 8.33
C GLY A 206 -4.78 15.37 9.05
N THR A 207 -5.51 15.81 10.07
CA THR A 207 -5.23 17.05 10.80
C THR A 207 -3.79 17.17 11.29
N GLY A 208 -3.15 18.31 11.01
CA GLY A 208 -1.78 18.59 11.44
C GLY A 208 -0.71 17.69 10.81
N SER A 209 -1.05 16.90 9.80
CA SER A 209 -0.15 15.94 9.18
C SER A 209 0.58 16.55 7.98
N THR A 210 1.88 16.29 7.88
CA THR A 210 2.71 16.62 6.72
C THR A 210 3.22 15.33 6.07
N GLN A 211 2.95 15.12 4.79
CA GLN A 211 3.55 14.01 4.05
C GLN A 211 4.72 14.53 3.21
N THR A 212 5.90 13.98 3.44
CA THR A 212 7.10 14.28 2.64
C THR A 212 7.18 13.26 1.52
N ILE A 213 7.17 13.71 0.26
CA ILE A 213 7.14 12.81 -0.91
C ILE A 213 8.22 13.15 -1.93
N THR A 214 8.75 12.14 -2.61
CA THR A 214 9.61 12.35 -3.79
C THR A 214 8.77 12.47 -5.06
N ASN A 215 7.67 11.73 -5.16
CA ASN A 215 6.76 11.79 -6.30
C ASN A 215 5.29 11.61 -5.89
N LEU A 216 4.39 12.24 -6.64
CA LEU A 216 2.95 12.08 -6.57
C LEU A 216 2.44 11.59 -7.93
N THR A 217 1.74 10.46 -7.96
CA THR A 217 1.19 9.90 -9.21
C THR A 217 -0.29 9.59 -9.08
N THR A 218 -0.97 9.45 -10.22
CA THR A 218 -2.36 9.01 -10.30
C THR A 218 -2.57 8.18 -11.57
N THR A 219 -3.59 7.33 -11.58
CA THR A 219 -4.09 6.65 -12.79
C THR A 219 -5.23 7.41 -13.48
N ALA A 220 -5.66 8.55 -12.93
CA ALA A 220 -6.72 9.38 -13.51
C ALA A 220 -6.34 9.93 -14.91
N ALA A 221 -7.36 10.14 -15.72
CA ALA A 221 -7.31 10.53 -17.13
C ALA A 221 -8.56 11.35 -17.50
N ALA A 222 -8.73 11.69 -18.78
CA ALA A 222 -9.76 12.63 -19.25
C ALA A 222 -11.20 12.36 -18.81
N THR A 223 -11.54 11.14 -18.43
CA THR A 223 -12.90 10.74 -18.05
C THR A 223 -13.13 10.67 -16.55
N ASP A 224 -12.08 10.75 -15.73
CA ASP A 224 -12.14 10.53 -14.30
C ASP A 224 -11.19 11.46 -13.52
N VAL A 225 -11.48 11.70 -12.24
CA VAL A 225 -10.64 12.54 -11.39
C VAL A 225 -10.40 11.90 -10.03
N VAL A 226 -9.25 12.20 -9.43
CA VAL A 226 -8.96 11.83 -8.04
C VAL A 226 -9.28 12.99 -7.11
N VAL A 227 -9.99 12.71 -6.01
CA VAL A 227 -10.19 13.68 -4.93
C VAL A 227 -9.02 13.59 -3.95
N LEU A 228 -8.33 14.70 -3.73
CA LEU A 228 -7.26 14.83 -2.75
C LEU A 228 -7.57 16.03 -1.87
N SER A 229 -7.61 15.86 -0.55
CA SER A 229 -7.98 16.95 0.35
C SER A 229 -7.14 16.97 1.62
N GLY A 230 -7.03 18.13 2.25
CA GLY A 230 -6.78 18.24 3.68
C GLY A 230 -8.09 18.28 4.46
N VAL A 231 -8.03 18.00 5.76
CA VAL A 231 -9.19 18.19 6.65
C VAL A 231 -9.57 19.68 6.69
N ALA A 232 -10.86 19.98 6.49
CA ALA A 232 -11.35 21.35 6.44
C ALA A 232 -11.06 22.15 7.72
N GLY A 233 -10.56 23.38 7.57
CA GLY A 233 -10.29 24.32 8.66
C GLY A 233 -8.96 24.09 9.41
N GLY A 234 -8.13 23.14 8.98
CA GLY A 234 -6.87 22.79 9.65
C GLY A 234 -5.66 23.63 9.27
N GLY A 235 -5.59 24.16 8.03
CA GLY A 235 -4.50 25.02 7.53
C GLY A 235 -3.08 24.47 7.72
N THR A 236 -2.95 23.19 8.08
CA THR A 236 -1.71 22.55 8.53
C THR A 236 -1.41 21.28 7.74
N GLU A 237 -2.39 20.79 7.00
CA GLU A 237 -2.31 19.63 6.11
C GLU A 237 -1.42 19.98 4.92
N THR A 238 -0.29 19.28 4.82
CA THR A 238 0.77 19.65 3.88
C THR A 238 1.28 18.44 3.12
N LEU A 239 1.46 18.59 1.80
CA LEU A 239 2.40 17.78 1.02
C LEU A 239 3.68 18.59 0.82
N THR A 240 4.84 18.00 1.09
CA THR A 240 6.14 18.67 0.92
C THR A 240 7.10 17.81 0.12
N SER A 241 7.96 18.45 -0.67
CA SER A 241 8.96 17.78 -1.49
C SER A 241 10.20 18.66 -1.63
N SER A 242 11.37 18.03 -1.63
CA SER A 242 12.67 18.65 -1.91
C SER A 242 13.13 18.47 -3.36
N THR A 243 12.30 17.85 -4.21
CA THR A 243 12.55 17.72 -5.65
C THR A 243 12.41 19.09 -6.34
N SER A 244 12.76 19.18 -7.62
CA SER A 244 12.60 20.42 -8.39
C SER A 244 11.13 20.70 -8.73
N GLN A 245 10.35 19.66 -9.00
CA GLN A 245 8.94 19.78 -9.35
C GLN A 245 8.18 18.49 -9.02
N ILE A 246 6.88 18.63 -8.77
CA ILE A 246 5.91 17.55 -8.73
C ILE A 246 4.87 17.84 -9.80
N CYS A 247 4.60 16.86 -10.66
CA CYS A 247 3.68 17.02 -11.78
C CYS A 247 2.64 15.90 -11.78
N VAL A 248 1.38 16.29 -11.61
CA VAL A 248 0.21 15.42 -11.64
C VAL A 248 -0.89 16.11 -12.46
N ASP A 249 -1.96 15.41 -12.83
CA ASP A 249 -3.10 15.96 -13.57
C ASP A 249 -4.37 15.18 -13.19
N TYR A 250 -5.55 15.73 -13.48
CA TYR A 250 -6.86 15.10 -13.18
C TYR A 250 -7.15 14.91 -11.67
N LEU A 251 -6.89 15.96 -10.87
CA LEU A 251 -7.24 16.00 -9.45
C LEU A 251 -8.29 17.06 -9.16
N THR A 252 -9.13 16.81 -8.15
CA THR A 252 -9.79 17.87 -7.38
C THR A 252 -9.03 18.01 -6.07
N ILE A 253 -8.45 19.18 -5.83
CA ILE A 253 -7.67 19.45 -4.62
C ILE A 253 -8.43 20.43 -3.73
N THR A 254 -8.50 20.19 -2.42
CA THR A 254 -9.19 21.10 -1.47
C THR A 254 -8.46 21.16 -0.12
N ASN A 255 -8.35 22.35 0.49
CA ASN A 255 -7.75 22.56 1.81
C ASN A 255 -6.35 21.96 2.01
N LEU A 256 -5.52 21.93 0.96
CA LEU A 256 -4.21 21.29 1.01
C LEU A 256 -3.09 22.24 0.64
N THR A 257 -2.06 22.32 1.48
CA THR A 257 -0.85 23.10 1.19
C THR A 257 0.18 22.23 0.49
N ALA A 258 0.65 22.67 -0.67
CA ALA A 258 1.87 22.22 -1.29
C ALA A 258 3.04 23.09 -0.81
N ALA A 259 4.10 22.46 -0.30
CA ALA A 259 5.25 23.14 0.31
C ALA A 259 6.59 22.51 -0.11
N GLY A 260 7.69 23.03 0.45
CA GLY A 260 9.05 22.60 0.12
C GLY A 260 9.66 23.43 -1.02
N THR A 261 10.64 22.85 -1.71
CA THR A 261 11.35 23.53 -2.81
C THR A 261 10.80 23.19 -4.19
N ALA A 262 9.95 22.17 -4.28
CA ALA A 262 9.34 21.77 -5.54
C ALA A 262 8.33 22.81 -6.04
N ALA A 263 8.29 23.01 -7.35
CA ALA A 263 7.12 23.58 -8.01
C ALA A 263 6.02 22.52 -8.13
N TRP A 264 4.81 22.81 -7.64
CA TRP A 264 3.73 21.84 -7.56
C TRP A 264 2.69 22.06 -8.64
N TYR A 265 2.80 21.32 -9.74
CA TYR A 265 1.86 21.37 -10.85
C TYR A 265 0.74 20.34 -10.64
N ALA A 266 -0.47 20.84 -10.36
CA ALA A 266 -1.67 20.02 -10.30
C ALA A 266 -2.17 19.61 -11.69
N GLY A 267 -1.68 20.22 -12.76
CA GLY A 267 -2.10 19.92 -14.13
C GLY A 267 -3.25 20.80 -14.62
N ALA A 268 -3.40 20.88 -15.94
CA ALA A 268 -4.39 21.76 -16.58
C ALA A 268 -5.83 21.20 -16.53
N ASN A 269 -5.99 19.92 -16.21
CA ASN A 269 -7.30 19.25 -16.11
C ASN A 269 -7.72 19.05 -14.65
N SER A 270 -7.06 19.73 -13.72
CA SER A 270 -7.37 19.68 -12.29
C SER A 270 -8.25 20.86 -11.86
N THR A 271 -8.98 20.66 -10.77
CA THR A 271 -9.89 21.64 -10.17
C THR A 271 -9.37 22.11 -8.82
N ASP A 272 -9.29 23.43 -8.64
CA ASP A 272 -9.08 24.06 -7.34
C ASP A 272 -10.40 24.10 -6.56
N GLY A 273 -10.57 23.17 -5.62
CA GLY A 273 -11.74 23.05 -4.75
C GLY A 273 -11.77 24.04 -3.59
N THR A 274 -10.89 25.04 -3.56
CA THR A 274 -10.68 26.08 -2.53
C THR A 274 -9.82 25.66 -1.33
N GLY A 275 -9.26 26.67 -0.63
CA GLY A 275 -8.44 26.47 0.58
C GLY A 275 -7.04 25.93 0.32
N ASN A 276 -6.60 25.89 -0.94
CA ASN A 276 -5.29 25.38 -1.34
C ASN A 276 -4.20 26.46 -1.27
N GLY A 277 -2.96 26.04 -1.00
CA GLY A 277 -1.77 26.90 -1.04
C GLY A 277 -0.61 26.23 -1.77
N GLY A 278 0.20 26.99 -2.51
CA GLY A 278 1.42 26.49 -3.17
C GLY A 278 1.22 25.66 -4.45
N TRP A 279 -0.02 25.34 -4.83
CA TRP A 279 -0.34 24.62 -6.05
C TRP A 279 -0.43 25.52 -7.29
N LEU A 280 0.02 24.98 -8.43
CA LEU A 280 -0.11 25.56 -9.75
C LEU A 280 -1.12 24.73 -10.56
N PHE A 281 -2.31 25.27 -10.79
CA PHE A 281 -3.37 24.63 -11.59
C PHE A 281 -3.16 24.91 -13.08
N GLU A 282 -2.03 24.45 -13.58
CA GLU A 282 -1.61 24.59 -14.98
C GLU A 282 -0.79 23.39 -15.42
N ALA A 283 -0.55 23.28 -16.72
CA ALA A 283 0.28 22.21 -17.25
C ALA A 283 1.71 22.30 -16.73
N CYS A 284 2.26 21.17 -16.31
CA CYS A 284 3.67 21.05 -15.98
C CYS A 284 4.56 21.37 -17.20
N PRO A 285 5.69 22.10 -17.04
CA PRO A 285 6.61 22.40 -18.13
C PRO A 285 7.14 21.13 -18.81
N SER A 286 7.28 21.17 -20.14
CA SER A 286 7.81 20.05 -20.91
C SER A 286 9.28 19.76 -20.55
N GLY A 287 9.56 18.56 -20.01
CA GLY A 287 10.89 18.14 -19.55
C GLY A 287 10.91 17.09 -18.43
N ASP A 288 9.76 16.64 -17.96
CA ASP A 288 9.62 15.72 -16.82
C ASP A 288 9.83 14.23 -17.22
N PRO A 289 10.56 13.40 -16.44
CA PRO A 289 10.58 11.93 -16.60
C PRO A 289 9.18 11.26 -16.55
N ASN A 290 8.17 11.85 -15.90
CA ASN A 290 6.79 11.37 -15.91
C ASN A 290 6.01 11.75 -17.19
N SER A 291 6.62 12.54 -18.09
CA SER A 291 6.11 12.67 -19.46
C SER A 291 6.22 11.34 -20.23
N ALA A 292 7.05 10.39 -19.76
CA ALA A 292 7.25 9.09 -20.40
C ALA A 292 6.08 8.11 -20.20
N SER A 293 5.17 8.33 -19.25
CA SER A 293 3.89 7.59 -19.23
C SER A 293 2.94 8.04 -20.36
N ARG A 294 3.27 9.15 -21.04
CA ARG A 294 2.43 9.80 -22.06
C ARG A 294 2.79 9.46 -23.51
N GLN A 295 3.60 8.43 -23.78
CA GLN A 295 3.91 8.04 -25.17
C GLN A 295 3.61 6.56 -25.48
N SER A 296 2.37 6.15 -25.29
CA SER A 296 1.78 5.05 -26.08
C SER A 296 0.43 5.45 -26.67
N GLY A 297 0.37 6.65 -27.24
CA GLY A 297 -0.59 7.00 -28.28
C GLY A 297 0.17 7.00 -29.60
N VAL A 298 -0.15 6.07 -30.48
CA VAL A 298 0.46 5.87 -31.80
C VAL A 298 0.66 7.22 -32.51
N PRO A 299 1.87 7.60 -32.95
CA PRO A 299 2.07 8.81 -33.72
C PRO A 299 1.29 8.69 -35.04
N ASN A 300 0.38 9.63 -35.25
CA ASN A 300 -0.37 9.78 -36.48
C ASN A 300 0.59 10.16 -37.61
N GLU A 301 1.17 9.17 -38.28
CA GLU A 301 2.00 9.39 -39.46
C GLU A 301 1.09 9.82 -40.62
N LYS A 302 0.91 11.14 -40.75
CA LYS A 302 0.42 11.75 -41.98
C LYS A 302 1.39 11.36 -43.10
N VAL A 303 1.04 10.32 -43.85
CA VAL A 303 1.67 9.96 -45.13
C VAL A 303 1.53 11.16 -46.08
N ARG A 304 2.53 12.04 -46.10
CA ARG A 304 2.79 12.97 -47.21
C ARG A 304 3.69 12.26 -48.20
N GLY A 305 3.11 11.43 -49.05
CA GLY A 305 3.75 10.86 -50.23
C GLY A 305 2.94 11.24 -51.46
N GLY A 306 3.29 12.35 -52.11
CA GLY A 306 2.65 12.80 -53.34
C GLY A 306 2.87 11.81 -54.48
N PHE A 307 1.79 11.33 -55.09
CA PHE A 307 1.85 10.67 -56.39
C PHE A 307 1.17 11.57 -57.44
N LYS A 308 1.98 12.03 -58.39
CA LYS A 308 1.59 12.87 -59.53
C LYS A 308 0.66 12.10 -60.45
N VAL A 309 -0.51 12.67 -60.74
CA VAL A 309 -1.29 12.31 -61.92
C VAL A 309 -0.51 12.73 -63.17
N ARG A 310 -0.13 11.78 -64.02
CA ARG A 310 0.19 12.02 -65.43
C ARG A 310 -0.55 10.98 -66.27
N GLY A 311 -1.43 11.49 -67.14
CA GLY A 311 -2.21 10.70 -68.06
C GLY A 311 -1.39 10.00 -69.13
N GLY A 312 -2.03 9.04 -69.79
CA GLY A 312 -1.49 8.36 -70.95
C GLY A 312 -2.22 7.07 -71.27
N VAL A 313 -3.39 7.20 -71.91
CA VAL A 313 -4.03 6.14 -72.69
C VAL A 313 -3.03 5.61 -73.74
N LYS A 314 -2.93 4.28 -73.92
CA LYS A 314 -2.66 3.65 -75.22
C LYS A 314 -3.06 2.17 -75.24
N PHE A 315 -3.80 1.83 -76.29
CA PHE A 315 -4.30 0.51 -76.67
C PHE A 315 -3.19 -0.46 -77.09
N ARG A 316 -3.36 -1.73 -76.76
CA ARG A 316 -3.53 -2.86 -77.71
C ARG A 316 -4.17 -4.03 -76.98
#